data_AF-A0A2V2XPG4-F1
#
_entry.id   AF-A0A2V2XPG4-F1
#
_cell.length_a   1.000
_cell.length_b   1.000
_cell.length_c   1.000
_cell.angle_alpha   90.00
_cell.angle_beta   90.00
_cell.angle_gamma   90.00
#
_symmetry.space_group_name_H-M   'P 1'
#
loop_
_entity.id
_entity.type
_entity.pdbx_description
1 polymer ?
#
loop_
_entity_poly.entity_id
_entity_poly.type
_entity_poly.pdbx_seq_one_letter_code
_entity_poly.pdbx_strand_id
1 'polypeptide(L)'
;MHTESKNVTIAVGNIITGVYNYLVISIPIDWRIVVIPMNSDVFTSTRQGNVKWVKEGEVEHGLATPKGEIMLRIKIWPGFKEHWGIKDLRRVEKIYDLVISGHGAKAYIYRKRHGLRTTRTLGIHLYCGITDRTILIEFI
;
A
#
# COMPACT_ATOMS: atom_id res chain seq x y z
N MET A 1 -5.26 16.26 17.85
CA MET A 1 -4.83 15.09 18.66
C MET A 1 -3.56 14.56 18.03
N HIS A 2 -2.40 14.76 18.68
CA HIS A 2 -1.20 14.04 18.31
C HIS A 2 -1.30 12.65 18.92
N THR A 3 -1.71 11.68 18.11
CA THR A 3 -1.59 10.27 18.48
C THR A 3 -0.12 9.90 18.29
N GLU A 4 0.53 9.40 19.34
CA GLU A 4 1.88 8.84 19.20
C GLU A 4 1.88 7.77 18.10
N SER A 5 2.90 7.82 17.23
CA SER A 5 3.03 6.94 16.09
C SER A 5 4.38 6.25 16.08
N LYS A 6 4.43 5.06 15.48
CA LYS A 6 5.64 4.31 15.22
C LYS A 6 5.78 4.05 13.73
N ASN A 7 7.02 4.00 13.24
CA ASN A 7 7.31 3.64 11.88
C ASN A 7 7.40 2.12 11.75
N VAL A 8 6.73 1.58 10.74
CA VAL A 8 6.76 0.16 10.40
C VAL A 8 7.12 0.01 8.94
N THR A 9 8.11 -0.85 8.68
CA THR A 9 8.51 -1.21 7.32
C THR A 9 7.69 -2.41 6.86
N ILE A 10 6.99 -2.24 5.74
CA ILE A 10 6.34 -3.35 5.03
C ILE A 10 7.34 -3.88 4.02
N ALA A 11 7.82 -5.09 4.24
CA ALA A 11 8.84 -5.71 3.42
C ALA A 11 8.68 -7.23 3.35
N VAL A 12 9.24 -7.81 2.30
CA VAL A 12 9.33 -9.26 2.12
C VAL A 12 10.81 -9.64 2.14
N GLY A 13 11.14 -10.64 2.96
CA GLY A 13 12.49 -11.18 3.06
C GLY A 13 12.62 -12.51 2.32
N ASN A 14 13.72 -12.67 1.60
CA ASN A 14 14.17 -13.95 1.07
C ASN A 14 15.60 -14.20 1.54
N ILE A 15 15.91 -15.43 1.99
CA ILE A 15 17.23 -15.76 2.57
C ILE A 15 18.38 -15.61 1.57
N ILE A 16 18.11 -15.80 0.28
CA ILE A 16 19.10 -15.72 -0.80
C ILE A 16 19.20 -14.28 -1.32
N THR A 17 18.05 -13.67 -1.63
CA THR A 17 18.02 -12.40 -2.36
C THR A 17 17.85 -11.18 -1.47
N GLY A 18 17.72 -11.37 -0.15
CA GLY A 18 17.64 -10.32 0.86
C GLY A 18 16.24 -9.73 1.04
N VAL A 19 16.18 -8.52 1.59
CA VAL A 19 14.92 -7.81 1.91
C VAL A 19 14.51 -6.88 0.77
N TYR A 20 13.23 -6.91 0.42
CA TYR A 20 12.57 -6.07 -0.56
C TYR A 20 11.48 -5.23 0.12
N ASN A 21 11.67 -3.92 0.12
CA ASN A 21 10.78 -3.00 0.83
C ASN A 21 9.63 -2.54 -0.08
N TYR A 22 8.39 -2.65 0.37
CA TYR A 22 7.26 -2.03 -0.30
C TYR A 22 7.17 -0.57 0.10
N LEU A 23 6.97 -0.31 1.39
CA LEU A 23 6.72 1.00 1.97
C LEU A 23 7.19 1.06 3.44
N VAL A 24 7.43 2.27 3.92
CA VAL A 24 7.48 2.56 5.36
C VAL A 24 6.26 3.39 5.70
N ILE A 25 5.49 2.96 6.70
CA ILE A 25 4.26 3.63 7.13
C ILE A 25 4.37 4.03 8.59
N SER A 26 3.81 5.18 8.94
CA SER A 26 3.62 5.59 10.33
C SER A 26 2.22 5.18 10.78
N ILE A 27 2.14 4.33 11.80
CA ILE A 27 0.87 3.87 12.39
C ILE A 27 0.78 4.26 13.87
N PRO A 28 -0.42 4.40 14.43
CA PRO A 28 -0.59 4.57 15.88
C PRO A 28 0.10 3.45 16.69
N ILE A 29 0.58 3.79 17.88
CA ILE A 29 1.38 2.86 18.70
C ILE A 29 0.62 1.58 19.10
N ASP A 30 -0.69 1.71 19.30
CA ASP A 30 -1.64 0.66 19.65
C ASP A 30 -2.05 -0.22 18.45
N TRP A 31 -1.69 0.18 17.22
CA TRP A 31 -1.96 -0.61 16.01
C TRP A 31 -0.85 -1.65 15.78
N ARG A 32 -1.21 -2.76 15.14
CA ARG A 32 -0.27 -3.85 14.82
C ARG A 32 -0.46 -4.36 13.40
N ILE A 33 0.64 -4.59 12.70
CA ILE A 33 0.65 -5.30 11.42
C ILE A 33 0.63 -6.80 11.72
N VAL A 34 -0.35 -7.49 11.15
CA VAL A 34 -0.50 -8.94 11.22
C VAL A 34 -0.06 -9.51 9.87
N VAL A 35 1.05 -10.26 9.87
CA VAL A 35 1.61 -10.84 8.64
C VAL A 35 0.71 -11.98 8.17
N ILE A 36 0.25 -11.91 6.92
CA ILE A 36 -0.56 -12.96 6.29
C ILE A 36 0.38 -13.79 5.37
N PRO A 37 0.49 -15.12 5.55
CA PRO A 37 1.52 -15.91 4.88
C PRO A 37 1.41 -16.06 3.35
N MET A 38 0.29 -15.67 2.72
CA MET A 38 -0.05 -16.16 1.38
C MET A 38 0.06 -15.15 0.23
N ASN A 39 0.13 -13.84 0.46
CA ASN A 39 -0.04 -12.85 -0.62
C ASN A 39 1.12 -11.86 -0.64
N SER A 40 2.27 -12.29 -1.14
CA SER A 40 3.44 -11.42 -1.32
C SER A 40 4.18 -11.78 -2.60
N ASP A 41 3.87 -11.06 -3.66
CA ASP A 41 4.52 -11.22 -4.96
C ASP A 41 5.46 -10.04 -5.22
N VAL A 42 6.74 -10.35 -5.42
CA VAL A 42 7.75 -9.39 -5.89
C VAL A 42 8.16 -9.80 -7.29
N PHE A 43 7.72 -9.05 -8.30
CA PHE A 43 8.06 -9.33 -9.70
C PHE A 43 9.35 -8.62 -10.11
N THR A 44 9.48 -7.34 -9.74
CA THR A 44 10.67 -6.54 -10.04
C THR A 44 11.05 -5.62 -8.88
N SER A 45 12.30 -5.16 -8.87
CA SER A 45 12.83 -4.28 -7.82
C SER A 45 13.67 -3.15 -8.40
N THR A 46 13.82 -2.09 -7.61
CA THR A 46 14.71 -0.96 -7.89
C THR A 46 15.55 -0.66 -6.65
N ARG A 47 16.67 0.03 -6.82
CA ARG A 47 17.53 0.46 -5.72
C ARG A 47 17.57 1.98 -5.63
N GLN A 48 17.54 2.48 -4.41
CA GLN A 48 17.82 3.87 -4.07
C GLN A 48 18.87 3.87 -2.96
N GLY A 49 20.11 4.24 -3.30
CA GLY A 49 21.25 4.01 -2.40
C GLY A 49 21.36 2.53 -2.04
N ASN A 50 21.42 2.23 -0.73
CA ASN A 50 21.56 0.88 -0.20
C ASN A 50 20.22 0.14 -0.01
N VAL A 51 19.09 0.78 -0.28
CA VAL A 51 17.76 0.22 -0.04
C VAL A 51 17.21 -0.41 -1.32
N LYS A 52 16.76 -1.67 -1.23
CA LYS A 52 16.00 -2.36 -2.28
C LYS A 52 14.51 -2.13 -2.09
N TRP A 53 13.87 -1.57 -3.10
CA TRP A 53 12.45 -1.29 -3.15
C TRP A 53 11.76 -2.21 -4.16
N VAL A 54 10.59 -2.71 -3.83
CA VAL A 54 9.72 -3.39 -4.80
C VAL A 54 9.28 -2.37 -5.84
N LYS A 55 9.53 -2.65 -7.12
CA LYS A 55 9.15 -1.81 -8.27
C LYS A 55 7.85 -2.33 -8.93
N GLU A 56 7.62 -3.63 -8.85
CA GLU A 56 6.38 -4.26 -9.26
C GLU A 56 6.07 -5.41 -8.32
N GLY A 57 4.87 -5.41 -7.75
CA GLY A 57 4.48 -6.41 -6.78
C GLY A 57 3.24 -6.06 -6.01
N GLU A 58 2.81 -7.02 -5.21
CA GLU A 58 1.64 -6.89 -4.35
C GLU A 58 1.90 -7.55 -3.00
N VAL A 59 1.40 -6.93 -1.93
CA VAL A 59 1.41 -7.52 -0.59
C VAL A 59 0.10 -7.27 0.15
N GLU A 60 -0.37 -8.26 0.90
CA GLU A 60 -1.51 -8.13 1.83
C GLU A 60 -1.11 -8.46 3.27
N HIS A 61 -1.57 -7.64 4.20
CA HIS A 61 -1.41 -7.81 5.64
C HIS A 61 -2.70 -7.47 6.37
N GLY A 62 -2.88 -8.05 7.56
CA GLY A 62 -3.89 -7.56 8.50
C GLY A 62 -3.37 -6.32 9.21
N LEU A 63 -4.29 -5.41 9.55
CA LEU A 63 -4.02 -4.27 10.42
C LEU A 63 -4.98 -4.35 11.60
N ALA A 64 -4.45 -4.76 12.75
CA ALA A 64 -5.20 -4.81 13.99
C ALA A 64 -5.25 -3.41 14.62
N THR A 65 -6.47 -2.95 14.91
CA THR A 65 -6.77 -1.66 15.54
C THR A 65 -7.61 -1.89 16.80
N PRO A 66 -7.76 -0.90 17.70
CA PRO A 66 -8.67 -1.01 18.85
C PRO A 66 -10.14 -1.25 18.47
N LYS A 67 -10.53 -0.95 17.21
CA LYS A 67 -11.90 -1.10 16.71
C LYS A 67 -12.12 -2.39 15.93
N GLY A 68 -11.10 -3.24 15.83
CA GLY A 68 -11.12 -4.48 15.05
C GLY A 68 -10.01 -4.52 14.00
N GLU A 69 -10.06 -5.55 13.18
CA GLU A 69 -9.07 -5.82 12.15
C GLU A 69 -9.58 -5.37 10.78
N ILE A 70 -8.71 -4.73 10.01
CA ILE A 70 -8.95 -4.41 8.60
C ILE A 70 -7.84 -5.01 7.75
N MET A 71 -8.08 -5.19 6.46
CA MET A 71 -7.03 -5.65 5.55
C MET A 71 -6.31 -4.46 4.92
N LEU A 72 -4.98 -4.51 4.94
CA LEU A 72 -4.08 -3.60 4.23
C LEU A 72 -3.55 -4.32 3.00
N ARG A 73 -3.76 -3.76 1.82
CA ARG A 73 -3.20 -4.24 0.56
C ARG A 73 -2.37 -3.15 -0.10
N ILE A 74 -1.18 -3.49 -0.56
CA ILE A 74 -0.30 -2.56 -1.27
C ILE A 74 0.00 -3.15 -2.63
N LYS A 75 -0.36 -2.41 -3.68
CA LYS A 75 -0.03 -2.73 -5.07
C LYS A 75 0.97 -1.72 -5.59
N ILE A 76 2.01 -2.20 -6.26
CA ILE A 76 3.05 -1.37 -6.84
C ILE A 76 3.19 -1.75 -8.32
N TRP A 77 3.23 -0.72 -9.16
CA TRP A 77 3.54 -0.85 -10.58
C TRP A 77 4.73 0.03 -10.95
N PRO A 78 5.52 -0.37 -11.97
CA PRO A 78 6.58 0.45 -12.51
C PRO A 78 6.01 1.64 -13.28
N GLY A 79 6.71 2.77 -13.25
CA GLY A 79 6.31 3.95 -14.00
C GLY A 79 5.12 4.69 -13.39
N PHE A 80 4.74 5.77 -14.05
CA PHE A 80 3.51 6.50 -13.76
C PHE A 80 2.30 5.75 -14.32
N LYS A 81 1.29 5.51 -13.47
CA LYS A 81 -0.02 5.04 -13.90
C LYS A 81 -1.07 6.02 -13.42
N GLU A 82 -1.92 6.42 -14.35
CA GLU A 82 -3.10 7.20 -14.04
C GLU A 82 -4.17 6.35 -13.36
N HIS A 83 -4.95 6.98 -12.49
CA HIS A 83 -5.97 6.30 -11.70
C HIS A 83 -7.06 5.63 -12.56
N TRP A 84 -7.45 6.22 -13.69
CA TRP A 84 -8.40 5.61 -14.63
C TRP A 84 -7.86 4.34 -15.31
N GLY A 85 -6.53 4.19 -15.36
CA GLY A 85 -5.85 2.99 -15.81
C GLY A 85 -5.93 1.83 -14.82
N ILE A 86 -6.31 2.09 -13.56
CA ILE A 86 -6.42 1.08 -12.51
C ILE A 86 -7.86 0.56 -12.47
N LYS A 87 -8.04 -0.71 -12.85
CA LYS A 87 -9.37 -1.36 -12.93
C LYS A 87 -10.19 -1.21 -11.65
N ASP A 88 -9.53 -1.31 -10.49
CA ASP A 88 -10.16 -1.22 -9.16
C ASP A 88 -10.73 0.18 -8.88
N LEU A 89 -10.18 1.23 -9.49
CA LEU A 89 -10.59 2.63 -9.30
C LEU A 89 -11.61 3.12 -10.33
N ARG A 90 -12.17 2.25 -11.17
CA ARG A 90 -13.16 2.67 -12.19
C ARG A 90 -14.55 3.00 -11.63
N ARG A 91 -14.86 2.57 -10.41
CA ARG A 91 -16.17 2.75 -9.74
C ARG A 91 -16.02 3.52 -8.43
N VAL A 92 -15.39 4.68 -8.53
CA VAL A 92 -15.15 5.55 -7.38
C VAL A 92 -16.41 6.31 -7.00
N GLU A 93 -16.70 6.33 -5.70
CA GLU A 93 -17.78 7.09 -5.09
C GLU A 93 -17.34 8.50 -4.70
N LYS A 94 -16.11 8.65 -4.19
CA LYS A 94 -15.53 9.92 -3.72
C LYS A 94 -14.04 10.00 -4.01
N ILE A 95 -13.56 11.19 -4.34
CA ILE A 95 -12.13 11.51 -4.59
C ILE A 95 -11.72 12.67 -3.69
N TYR A 96 -10.53 12.57 -3.11
CA TYR A 96 -9.90 13.63 -2.32
C TYR A 96 -8.46 13.81 -2.78
N ASP A 97 -8.03 15.05 -2.94
CA ASP A 97 -6.63 15.38 -3.19
C ASP A 97 -5.85 15.40 -1.86
N LEU A 98 -4.66 14.81 -1.88
CA LEU A 98 -3.78 14.66 -0.72
C LEU A 98 -2.34 14.99 -1.10
N VAL A 99 -1.54 15.29 -0.09
CA VAL A 99 -0.08 15.33 -0.21
C VAL A 99 0.50 14.40 0.85
N ILE A 100 1.33 13.45 0.43
CA ILE A 100 1.95 12.44 1.31
C ILE A 100 3.46 12.50 1.13
N SER A 101 4.18 12.90 2.17
CA SER A 101 5.65 12.99 2.16
C SER A 101 6.20 13.78 0.95
N GLY A 102 5.52 14.85 0.55
CA GLY A 102 5.88 15.68 -0.61
C GLY A 102 5.40 15.15 -1.97
N HIS A 103 4.74 14.00 -2.01
CA HIS A 103 4.12 13.46 -3.22
C HIS A 103 2.66 13.90 -3.34
N GLY A 104 2.25 14.32 -4.54
CA GLY A 104 0.83 14.43 -4.88
C GLY A 104 0.17 13.05 -4.82
N ALA A 105 -0.96 12.95 -4.13
CA ALA A 105 -1.70 11.72 -3.93
C ALA A 105 -3.20 11.96 -4.08
N LYS A 106 -3.95 10.90 -4.34
CA LYS A 106 -5.41 10.91 -4.35
C LYS A 106 -5.95 9.81 -3.45
N ALA A 107 -6.92 10.14 -2.60
CA ALA A 107 -7.69 9.15 -1.86
C ALA A 107 -9.04 8.91 -2.52
N TYR A 108 -9.45 7.65 -2.51
CA TYR A 108 -10.64 7.14 -3.17
C TYR A 108 -11.47 6.33 -2.19
N ILE A 109 -12.79 6.50 -2.22
CA ILE A 109 -13.72 5.54 -1.62
C ILE A 109 -14.42 4.82 -2.75
N TYR A 110 -14.36 3.49 -2.74
CA TYR A 110 -15.01 2.64 -3.76
C TYR A 110 -15.47 1.33 -3.14
N ARG A 111 -16.28 0.58 -3.88
CA ARG A 111 -16.72 -0.77 -3.51
C ARG A 111 -15.99 -1.80 -4.36
N LYS A 112 -15.37 -2.77 -3.70
CA LYS A 112 -14.61 -3.86 -4.35
C LYS A 112 -15.23 -5.20 -4.00
N ARG A 113 -15.31 -6.08 -4.98
CA ARG A 113 -15.80 -7.45 -4.77
C ARG A 113 -14.63 -8.35 -4.41
N HIS A 114 -14.68 -8.94 -3.22
CA HIS A 114 -13.76 -9.96 -2.74
C HIS A 114 -14.53 -11.28 -2.63
N GLY A 115 -14.42 -12.11 -3.67
CA GLY A 115 -15.22 -13.34 -3.81
C GLY A 115 -16.72 -13.04 -3.87
N LEU A 116 -17.47 -13.48 -2.86
CA LEU A 116 -18.92 -13.24 -2.75
C LEU A 116 -19.27 -11.95 -2.00
N ARG A 117 -18.31 -11.33 -1.31
CA ARG A 117 -18.55 -10.11 -0.51
C ARG A 117 -18.18 -8.87 -1.30
N THR A 118 -18.94 -7.80 -1.11
CA THR A 118 -18.58 -6.47 -1.58
C THR A 118 -18.18 -5.65 -0.35
N THR A 119 -16.94 -5.21 -0.31
CA THR A 119 -16.40 -4.38 0.78
C THR A 119 -16.25 -2.94 0.31
N ARG A 120 -16.32 -2.02 1.27
CA ARG A 120 -16.09 -0.59 1.01
C ARG A 120 -14.62 -0.32 1.34
N THR A 121 -13.87 0.10 0.33
CA THR A 121 -12.42 0.24 0.39
C THR A 121 -12.04 1.72 0.35
N LEU A 122 -11.10 2.08 1.21
CA LEU A 122 -10.35 3.33 1.10
C LEU A 122 -9.04 3.05 0.36
N GLY A 123 -8.88 3.61 -0.84
CA GLY A 123 -7.64 3.52 -1.61
C GLY A 123 -6.87 4.83 -1.58
N ILE A 124 -5.56 4.78 -1.43
CA ILE A 124 -4.64 5.92 -1.57
C ILE A 124 -3.69 5.62 -2.72
N HIS A 125 -3.70 6.48 -3.73
CA HIS A 125 -2.90 6.34 -4.94
C HIS A 125 -1.88 7.46 -5.02
N LEU A 126 -0.62 7.12 -5.27
CA LEU A 126 0.45 8.10 -5.47
C LEU A 126 1.53 7.58 -6.41
N TYR A 127 2.26 8.51 -7.02
CA TYR A 127 3.46 8.21 -7.81
C TYR A 127 4.71 8.77 -7.13
N CYS A 128 5.74 7.93 -7.01
CA CYS A 128 7.05 8.29 -6.52
C CYS A 128 8.06 8.33 -7.67
N GLY A 129 8.36 9.53 -8.17
CA GLY A 129 9.31 9.74 -9.27
C GLY A 129 10.75 9.34 -8.95
N ILE A 130 11.15 9.36 -7.68
CA ILE A 130 12.52 8.98 -7.27
C ILE A 130 12.78 7.49 -7.51
N THR A 131 11.79 6.66 -7.21
CA THR A 131 11.88 5.19 -7.39
C THR A 131 11.19 4.72 -8.67
N ASP A 132 10.55 5.63 -9.40
CA ASP A 132 9.73 5.34 -10.58
C ASP A 132 8.64 4.28 -10.31
N ARG A 133 7.81 4.54 -9.28
CA ARG A 133 6.79 3.61 -8.78
C ARG A 133 5.43 4.29 -8.62
N THR A 134 4.39 3.67 -9.17
CA THR A 134 3.00 3.98 -8.80
C THR A 134 2.56 3.03 -7.70
N ILE A 135 1.97 3.57 -6.65
CA ILE A 135 1.61 2.86 -5.41
C ILE A 135 0.12 3.06 -5.17
N LEU A 136 -0.59 1.95 -4.94
CA LEU A 136 -1.96 1.94 -4.42
C LEU A 136 -1.98 1.23 -3.07
N ILE A 137 -2.43 1.93 -2.04
CA ILE A 137 -2.62 1.42 -0.69
C ILE A 137 -4.12 1.28 -0.45
N GLU A 138 -4.62 0.08 -0.22
CA GLU A 138 -6.03 -0.20 0.01
C GLU A 138 -6.25 -0.64 1.46
N PHE A 139 -7.23 -0.02 2.12
CA PHE A 139 -7.79 -0.45 3.41
C PHE A 139 -9.18 -1.00 3.15
N ILE A 140 -9.37 -2.30 3.41
CA ILE A 140 -10.55 -3.09 3.00
C ILE A 140 -11.31 -3.59 4.22
#